data_AF-A0A6J4MCF1-F1
#
_entry.id   AF-A0A6J4MCF1-F1
#
_cell.length_a   1.000
_cell.length_b   1.000
_cell.length_c   1.000
_cell.angle_alpha   90.00
_cell.angle_beta   90.00
_cell.angle_gamma   90.00
#
_symmetry.space_group_name_H-M   'P 1'
#
loop_
_entity.id
_entity.type
_entity.pdbx_description
1 polymer ?
#
loop_
_entity_poly.entity_id
_entity_poly.type
_entity_poly.pdbx_seq_one_letter_code
_entity_poly.pdbx_strand_id
1 'polypeptide(L)'
;VSAGYFRNSVDENSLYAMYQYTPLQLGRYLRVGAMAGVVTGYPGYNDGGIAPAGGLIAKLEGERMGVNFIVLPEIRNVTPTTLGLQFKVRLDR
;
A
#
# COMPACT_ATOMS: atom_id res chain seq x y z
N VAL A 1 -1.28 -6.92 -8.48
CA VAL A 1 -1.81 -5.53 -8.53
C VAL A 1 -2.81 -5.37 -7.40
N SER A 2 -2.96 -4.17 -6.85
CA SER A 2 -3.99 -3.83 -5.87
C SER A 2 -4.57 -2.47 -6.20
N ALA A 3 -5.90 -2.33 -6.13
CA ALA A 3 -6.57 -1.05 -6.22
C ALA A 3 -7.67 -0.98 -5.16
N GLY A 4 -8.04 0.23 -4.75
CA GLY A 4 -9.07 0.40 -3.74
C GLY A 4 -9.37 1.86 -3.44
N TYR A 5 -10.27 2.02 -2.48
CA TYR A 5 -10.77 3.29 -1.99
C TYR A 5 -10.63 3.36 -0.47
N PHE A 6 -10.29 4.53 0.06
CA PHE A 6 -10.21 4.77 1.50
C PHE A 6 -10.38 6.26 1.83
N ARG A 7 -10.65 6.56 3.10
CA ARG A 7 -10.57 7.92 3.65
C ARG A 7 -9.16 8.13 4.18
N ASN A 8 -8.47 9.16 3.73
CA ASN A 8 -7.07 9.39 4.09
C ASN A 8 -6.91 10.22 5.39
N SER A 9 -5.65 10.52 5.75
CA SER A 9 -5.32 11.22 6.99
C SER A 9 -5.73 12.70 7.02
N VAL A 10 -6.04 13.31 5.88
CA VAL A 10 -6.52 14.70 5.77
C VAL A 10 -8.04 14.77 5.59
N ASP A 11 -8.74 13.68 5.90
CA ASP A 11 -10.18 13.55 5.76
C ASP A 11 -10.65 13.80 4.32
N GLU A 12 -9.97 13.18 3.37
CA GLU A 12 -10.33 13.20 1.95
C GLU A 12 -10.53 11.81 1.38
N ASN A 13 -11.38 11.72 0.37
CA ASN A 13 -11.69 10.48 -0.32
C ASN A 13 -10.59 10.15 -1.34
N SER A 14 -9.94 9.00 -1.16
CA SER A 14 -8.77 8.61 -1.93
C SER A 14 -9.00 7.31 -2.67
N LEU A 15 -8.61 7.29 -3.94
CA LEU A 15 -8.43 6.08 -4.73
C LEU A 15 -6.95 5.76 -4.82
N TYR A 16 -6.60 4.47 -4.88
CA TYR A 16 -5.24 4.03 -5.15
C TYR A 16 -5.20 2.90 -6.15
N ALA A 17 -4.10 2.82 -6.89
CA ALA A 17 -3.74 1.70 -7.74
C ALA A 17 -2.23 1.46 -7.64
N MET A 18 -1.84 0.26 -7.20
CA MET A 18 -0.46 -0.07 -6.86
C MET A 18 -0.05 -1.41 -7.47
N TYR A 19 1.15 -1.43 -8.04
CA TYR A 19 1.88 -2.64 -8.36
C TYR A 19 2.78 -3.02 -7.18
N GLN A 20 2.91 -4.32 -6.91
CA GLN A 20 3.69 -4.84 -5.78
C GLN A 20 4.70 -5.83 -6.32
N TYR A 21 5.98 -5.57 -6.09
CA TYR A 21 7.08 -6.44 -6.48
C TYR A 21 7.82 -6.95 -5.24
N THR A 22 7.69 -8.24 -4.96
CA THR A 22 8.26 -8.89 -3.76
C THR A 22 9.23 -10.01 -4.13
N PRO A 23 10.48 -9.65 -4.51
CA PRO A 23 11.48 -10.62 -4.97
C PRO A 23 12.12 -11.41 -3.82
N LEU A 24 12.14 -10.87 -2.60
CA LEU A 24 12.80 -11.50 -1.47
C LEU A 24 11.84 -12.47 -0.78
N GLN A 25 12.15 -13.77 -0.84
CA GLN A 25 11.44 -14.81 -0.09
C GLN A 25 12.25 -15.17 1.16
N LEU A 26 11.66 -14.96 2.34
CA LEU A 26 12.26 -15.28 3.63
C LEU A 26 11.47 -16.42 4.27
N GLY A 27 12.05 -17.62 4.25
CA GLY A 27 11.34 -18.82 4.71
C GLY A 27 10.11 -19.15 3.85
N ARG A 28 9.13 -19.84 4.45
CA ARG A 28 7.98 -20.39 3.69
C ARG A 28 6.89 -19.37 3.38
N TYR A 29 6.67 -18.39 4.26
CA TYR A 29 5.47 -17.55 4.23
C TYR A 29 5.72 -16.06 4.05
N LEU A 30 6.96 -15.59 4.27
CA LEU A 30 7.28 -14.16 4.26
C LEU A 30 7.91 -13.75 2.93
N ARG A 31 7.30 -12.74 2.29
CA ARG A 31 7.83 -12.11 1.07
C ARG A 31 8.02 -10.63 1.31
N VAL A 32 9.16 -10.09 0.91
CA VAL A 32 9.50 -8.68 1.11
C VAL A 32 9.83 -8.03 -0.24
N GLY A 33 9.47 -6.77 -0.38
CA GLY A 33 9.87 -5.95 -1.50
C GLY A 33 9.26 -4.56 -1.43
N ALA A 34 8.89 -4.05 -2.59
CA ALA A 34 8.40 -2.69 -2.74
C ALA A 34 7.06 -2.67 -3.49
N MET A 35 6.38 -1.54 -3.37
CA MET A 35 5.19 -1.22 -4.12
C MET A 35 5.29 0.20 -4.67
N ALA A 36 4.73 0.40 -5.85
CA ALA A 36 4.69 1.69 -6.53
C ALA A 36 3.40 1.80 -7.34
N GLY A 37 2.92 3.02 -7.52
CA GLY A 37 1.69 3.30 -8.26
C GLY A 37 1.22 4.72 -8.03
N VAL A 38 -0.09 4.89 -7.92
CA VAL A 38 -0.72 6.21 -7.81
C VAL A 38 -1.80 6.24 -6.73
N VAL A 39 -2.02 7.43 -6.18
CA VAL A 39 -3.05 7.74 -5.18
C VAL A 39 -3.68 9.10 -5.46
N THR A 40 -4.93 9.32 -5.05
CA THR A 40 -5.62 10.62 -5.13
C THR A 40 -5.97 11.16 -3.75
N GLY A 41 -6.47 12.41 -3.67
CA GLY A 41 -7.12 12.93 -2.48
C GLY A 41 -6.20 13.65 -1.50
N TYR A 42 -4.97 14.01 -1.87
CA TYR A 42 -4.08 14.83 -1.04
C TYR A 42 -3.99 16.26 -1.60
N PRO A 43 -4.70 17.26 -1.04
CA PRO A 43 -4.65 18.65 -1.55
C PRO A 43 -3.24 19.23 -1.59
N GLY A 44 -2.39 18.87 -0.61
CA GLY A 44 -0.96 19.24 -0.59
C GLY A 44 -0.11 18.54 -1.66
N TYR A 45 -0.68 17.63 -2.46
CA TYR A 45 0.04 16.88 -3.48
C TYR A 45 -0.76 16.76 -4.78
N ASN A 46 -0.31 17.49 -5.80
CA ASN A 46 -1.00 17.60 -7.09
C ASN A 46 -2.47 18.06 -6.93
N ASP A 47 -2.74 19.00 -6.01
CA ASP A 47 -4.06 19.58 -5.77
C ASP A 47 -5.18 18.55 -5.53
N GLY A 48 -4.86 17.41 -4.91
CA GLY A 48 -5.80 16.31 -4.67
C GLY A 48 -6.03 15.38 -5.86
N GLY A 49 -5.39 15.66 -7.00
CA GLY A 49 -5.37 14.83 -8.19
C GLY A 49 -4.54 13.57 -8.05
N ILE A 50 -4.18 12.97 -9.20
CA ILE A 50 -3.38 11.74 -9.24
C ILE A 50 -1.93 12.06 -8.89
N ALA A 51 -1.41 11.46 -7.83
CA ALA A 51 -0.03 11.63 -7.41
C ALA A 51 0.68 10.26 -7.32
N PRO A 52 1.98 10.19 -7.64
CA PRO A 52 2.72 8.94 -7.50
C PRO A 52 2.88 8.58 -6.03
N ALA A 53 2.77 7.29 -5.74
CA ALA A 53 2.96 6.73 -4.41
C ALA A 53 3.86 5.51 -4.48
N GLY A 54 4.59 5.25 -3.40
CA GLY A 54 5.44 4.08 -3.30
C GLY A 54 5.86 3.81 -1.87
N GLY A 55 6.29 2.60 -1.61
CA GLY A 55 6.75 2.20 -0.28
C GLY A 55 7.26 0.77 -0.24
N LEU A 56 7.61 0.33 0.97
CA LEU A 56 8.03 -1.02 1.24
C LEU A 56 6.83 -1.88 1.67
N ILE A 57 6.89 -3.15 1.33
CA ILE A 57 5.85 -4.11 1.69
C ILE A 57 6.47 -5.44 2.13
N ALA A 58 5.99 -5.95 3.25
CA ALA A 58 6.22 -7.31 3.72
C ALA A 58 4.89 -8.07 3.74
N LYS A 59 4.85 -9.24 3.13
CA LYS A 59 3.66 -10.08 2.98
C LYS A 59 3.87 -11.37 3.73
N LEU A 60 3.01 -11.65 4.69
CA LEU A 60 2.89 -12.96 5.30
C LEU A 60 1.71 -13.66 4.62
N GLU A 61 1.98 -14.71 3.84
CA GLU A 61 0.98 -15.40 3.03
C GLU A 61 0.85 -16.87 3.45
N GLY A 62 -0.32 -17.23 3.99
CA GLY A 62 -0.74 -18.62 4.16
C GLY A 62 -1.59 -19.09 2.98
N GLU A 63 -2.23 -20.26 3.13
CA GLU A 63 -3.02 -20.87 2.05
C GLU A 63 -4.29 -20.07 1.71
N ARG A 64 -5.00 -19.58 2.73
CA ARG A 64 -6.27 -18.85 2.58
C ARG A 64 -6.26 -17.43 3.12
N MET A 65 -5.31 -17.12 4.00
CA MET A 65 -5.24 -15.83 4.68
C MET A 65 -3.84 -15.25 4.50
N GLY A 66 -3.75 -13.94 4.50
CA GLY A 66 -2.48 -13.25 4.52
C GLY A 66 -2.58 -11.87 5.14
N VAL A 67 -1.44 -11.33 5.51
CA VAL A 67 -1.31 -9.98 6.05
C VAL A 67 -0.18 -9.28 5.31
N ASN A 68 -0.42 -8.04 4.91
CA ASN A 68 0.61 -7.16 4.39
C ASN A 68 0.92 -6.08 5.43
N PHE A 69 2.20 -5.89 5.68
CA PHE A 69 2.77 -4.77 6.41
C PHE A 69 3.33 -3.80 5.38
N ILE A 70 2.86 -2.56 5.39
CA ILE A 70 3.20 -1.54 4.40
C ILE A 70 3.87 -0.38 5.13
N VAL A 71 4.96 0.12 4.58
CA VAL A 71 5.62 1.34 5.04
C VAL A 71 5.67 2.31 3.88
N LEU A 72 4.93 3.41 4.00
CA LEU A 72 5.02 4.53 3.06
C LEU A 72 5.92 5.60 3.68
N PRO A 73 7.01 6.00 3.01
CA PRO A 73 7.87 7.06 3.49
C PRO A 73 7.12 8.39 3.55
N GLU A 74 7.62 9.31 4.38
CA GLU A 74 7.08 10.67 4.40
C GLU A 74 7.26 11.38 3.06
N ILE A 75 6.26 12.18 2.71
CA ILE A 75 6.36 13.18 1.65
C ILE A 75 6.29 14.53 2.36
N ARG A 76 7.40 15.29 2.31
CA ARG A 76 7.53 16.56 3.02
C ARG A 76 6.35 17.48 2.71
N ASN A 77 5.73 18.00 3.76
CA ASN A 77 4.57 18.88 3.71
C ASN A 77 3.28 18.27 3.13
N VAL A 78 3.23 16.95 2.91
CA VAL A 78 2.03 16.25 2.42
C VAL A 78 1.58 15.17 3.38
N THR A 79 2.43 14.17 3.63
CA THR A 79 2.07 13.00 4.45
C THR A 79 3.21 12.59 5.36
N PRO A 80 2.94 12.23 6.64
CA PRO A 80 3.94 11.62 7.49
C PRO A 80 4.29 10.21 7.01
N THR A 81 5.37 9.64 7.55
CA THR A 81 5.67 8.22 7.38
C THR A 81 4.48 7.41 7.92
N THR A 82 3.93 6.54 7.07
CA THR A 82 2.68 5.82 7.36
C THR A 82 2.95 4.33 7.43
N LEU A 83 2.45 3.71 8.49
CA LEU A 83 2.43 2.25 8.65
C LEU A 83 1.03 1.72 8.33
N GLY A 84 0.96 0.76 7.43
CA GLY A 84 -0.28 0.12 7.00
C GLY A 84 -0.32 -1.36 7.35
N LEU A 85 -1.48 -1.81 7.83
CA LEU A 85 -1.82 -3.22 7.97
C LEU A 85 -2.97 -3.54 7.03
N GLN A 86 -2.77 -4.53 6.17
CA GLN A 86 -3.79 -4.98 5.23
C GLN A 86 -4.00 -6.49 5.36
N PHE A 87 -5.22 -6.89 5.72
CA PHE A 87 -5.63 -8.30 5.78
C PHE A 87 -6.12 -8.76 4.41
N LYS A 88 -5.80 -10.00 4.06
CA LYS A 88 -6.18 -10.64 2.80
C LYS A 88 -6.85 -11.97 3.09
N VAL A 89 -7.92 -12.25 2.36
CA VAL A 89 -8.59 -13.55 2.33
C VAL A 89 -8.67 -14.00 0.88
N ARG A 90 -8.22 -15.22 0.61
CA ARG A 90 -8.35 -15.90 -0.68
C ARG A 90 -9.76 -16.51 -0.75
N LEU A 91 -10.49 -16.20 -1.83
CA LEU A 91 -11.88 -16.67 -2.03
C LEU A 91 -11.95 -17.93 -2.91
N ASP A 92 -10.90 -18.20 -3.68
CA ASP A 92 -10.73 -19.42 -4.46
C ASP A 92 -10.20 -20.59 -3.61
N ARG A 93 -10.38 -21.81 -4.13
CA ARG A 93 -10.21 -23.08 -3.42
C ARG A 93 -8.78 -23.58 -3.41
#